data_AF-A0A439KCU5-F1
#
_entry.id   AF-A0A439KCU5-F1
#
_cell.length_a   1.000
_cell.length_b   1.000
_cell.length_c   1.000
_cell.angle_alpha   90.00
_cell.angle_beta   90.00
_cell.angle_gamma   90.00
#
_symmetry.space_group_name_H-M   'P 1'
#
loop_
_entity.id
_entity.type
_entity.pdbx_description
1 polymer ?
#
loop_
_entity_poly.entity_id
_entity_poly.type
_entity_poly.pdbx_seq_one_letter_code
_entity_poly.pdbx_strand_id
1 'polypeptide(L)'
;MTQPMASDPNITARPMHSTATRLISSIGRLGNKLADNVRALRPDQITLRRMCRLDGCTFGIQYRRAGAQLPGANAIACNSAIDAARRRALCCRASRIDLSSIDRVLSRQAGTSGRGRLSAMPKGTKLKPATGATPLIAIAAAAVDTETTGPDATKARVVQIGAIGIAHGKVVRESQLALLIDPGEAIPPEASLVHGITDADVDGAGSFPDAWAQFQEFVGDRILVGHSIGFDLAVLERECRRASLPWAKPRALCVRLLATIANPNLADHSLETIAAWLRLEIAGRHSALGDAIAAGDIFAGLIPELRKRNIRTLGEAEVACLALSDALEAGHRAGWAEPVSRPQAPAFQPVDPYAYRHRVGSLMSSPPVVVKSTKPTRQVIDLMVKRKISSVLVSDGGTPDRPIEEYGIVTERDLLRRISSDAERAFDMPVG
;
A
#
# COMPACT_ATOMS: atom_id res chain seq x y z
N MET A 1 -54.36 35.38 49.77
CA MET A 1 -55.02 34.05 49.94
C MET A 1 -54.18 33.07 49.14
N THR A 2 -53.54 32.04 49.65
CA THR A 2 -53.47 31.39 50.97
C THR A 2 -52.25 30.45 50.91
N GLN A 3 -51.35 30.55 51.89
CA GLN A 3 -50.43 29.48 52.34
C GLN A 3 -51.26 28.32 52.99
N PRO A 4 -50.74 27.11 53.39
CA PRO A 4 -49.39 26.88 53.98
C PRO A 4 -48.71 25.47 53.91
N MET A 5 -47.46 25.41 54.41
CA MET A 5 -46.79 24.42 55.33
C MET A 5 -46.65 22.92 54.92
N ALA A 6 -45.44 22.35 54.80
CA ALA A 6 -44.49 21.80 55.83
C ALA A 6 -44.53 20.24 55.80
N SER A 7 -43.53 19.39 56.08
CA SER A 7 -42.15 19.36 56.62
C SER A 7 -41.68 17.88 56.47
N ASP A 8 -40.47 17.50 56.01
CA ASP A 8 -39.17 17.29 56.72
C ASP A 8 -39.22 16.31 57.94
N PRO A 9 -38.12 15.78 58.54
CA PRO A 9 -36.81 15.23 58.10
C PRO A 9 -36.38 13.93 58.89
N ASN A 10 -35.31 13.23 58.48
CA ASN A 10 -34.44 12.33 59.31
C ASN A 10 -33.42 11.61 58.36
N ILE A 11 -32.10 11.41 58.56
CA ILE A 11 -31.21 11.36 59.74
C ILE A 11 -29.75 11.53 59.26
N THR A 12 -29.06 12.51 59.87
CA THR A 12 -27.66 12.61 60.33
C THR A 12 -26.45 12.11 59.51
N ALA A 13 -25.45 12.99 59.44
CA ALA A 13 -24.04 12.70 59.21
C ALA A 13 -23.32 12.13 60.46
N ARG A 14 -22.44 11.13 60.28
CA ARG A 14 -21.10 10.94 60.94
C ARG A 14 -20.41 9.64 60.47
N PRO A 15 -19.09 9.45 60.71
CA PRO A 15 -18.10 9.07 59.70
C PRO A 15 -17.73 7.58 59.70
N MET A 16 -17.28 7.05 58.56
CA MET A 16 -16.49 5.81 58.53
C MET A 16 -15.11 6.08 57.94
N HIS A 17 -14.13 6.04 58.85
CA HIS A 17 -12.74 5.74 58.59
C HIS A 17 -12.58 4.47 57.74
N SER A 18 -11.42 4.39 57.08
CA SER A 18 -10.77 3.18 56.56
C SER A 18 -10.95 2.84 55.07
N THR A 19 -10.42 3.69 54.19
CA THR A 19 -9.77 3.17 52.95
C THR A 19 -8.76 4.12 52.29
N ALA A 20 -8.48 5.30 52.86
CA ALA A 20 -7.46 6.22 52.32
C ALA A 20 -6.04 5.97 52.86
N THR A 21 -5.86 5.21 53.95
CA THR A 21 -4.55 5.03 54.61
C THR A 21 -3.74 3.82 54.07
N ARG A 22 -4.29 3.02 53.14
CA ARG A 22 -3.53 1.92 52.50
C ARG A 22 -2.99 2.26 51.10
N LEU A 23 -3.43 3.34 50.46
CA LEU A 23 -2.88 3.78 49.17
C LEU A 23 -1.65 4.69 49.31
N ILE A 24 -1.54 5.44 50.41
CA ILE A 24 -0.45 6.41 50.62
C ILE A 24 0.87 5.74 51.06
N SER A 25 0.83 4.53 51.61
CA SER A 25 2.05 3.77 51.99
C SER A 25 2.65 2.90 50.87
N SER A 26 1.96 2.79 49.72
CA SER A 26 2.47 2.13 48.50
C SER A 26 3.03 3.11 47.45
N ILE A 27 2.59 4.37 47.46
CA ILE A 27 3.15 5.41 46.58
C ILE A 27 4.48 5.94 47.13
N GLY A 28 4.65 6.00 48.46
CA GLY A 28 5.91 6.37 49.11
C GLY A 28 7.07 5.36 48.94
N ARG A 29 6.81 4.12 48.54
CA ARG A 29 7.83 3.08 48.33
C ARG A 29 8.30 2.93 46.88
N LEU A 30 7.59 3.52 45.90
CA LEU A 30 8.09 3.66 44.52
C LEU A 30 8.88 4.96 44.31
N GLY A 31 8.59 6.02 45.07
CA GLY A 31 9.32 7.30 45.00
C GLY A 31 10.78 7.22 45.46
N ASN A 32 11.07 6.39 46.48
CA ASN A 32 12.43 6.27 47.03
C ASN A 32 13.35 5.33 46.24
N LYS A 33 12.85 4.55 45.27
CA LYS A 33 13.69 3.71 44.38
C LYS A 33 14.06 4.39 43.06
N LEU A 34 13.43 5.52 42.71
CA LEU A 34 13.83 6.36 41.57
C LEU A 34 14.79 7.49 41.99
N ALA A 35 14.80 7.87 43.26
CA ALA A 35 15.67 8.93 43.79
C ALA A 35 17.14 8.49 44.01
N ASP A 36 17.39 7.18 44.19
CA ASP A 36 18.74 6.65 44.42
C ASP A 36 19.56 6.45 43.12
N ASN A 37 18.93 6.47 41.94
CA ASN A 37 19.61 6.31 40.65
C ASN A 37 19.93 7.63 39.92
N VAL A 38 19.67 8.79 40.54
CA VAL A 38 19.96 10.12 39.96
C VAL A 38 21.09 10.85 40.72
N ARG A 39 21.73 10.21 41.70
CA ARG A 39 22.82 10.79 42.51
C ARG A 39 24.25 10.38 42.10
N ALA A 40 24.47 10.01 40.83
CA ALA A 40 25.78 9.57 40.33
C ALA A 40 26.26 10.28 39.05
N LEU A 41 25.91 11.56 38.85
CA LEU A 41 26.54 12.40 37.82
C LEU A 41 26.89 13.76 38.42
N ARG A 42 28.19 14.02 38.60
CA ARG A 42 28.70 15.34 38.95
C ARG A 42 28.71 16.26 37.71
N PRO A 43 28.67 17.59 37.92
CA PRO A 43 28.42 18.58 36.89
C PRO A 43 29.71 19.28 36.47
N ASP A 44 30.23 18.91 35.31
CA ASP A 44 31.30 19.64 34.65
C ASP A 44 31.26 19.33 33.15
N GLN A 45 31.34 20.38 32.34
CA GLN A 45 31.26 20.43 30.86
C GLN A 45 29.84 20.60 30.28
N ILE A 46 29.24 21.77 30.57
CA ILE A 46 28.38 22.46 29.59
C ILE A 46 29.32 23.22 28.64
N THR A 47 29.33 22.91 27.35
CA THR A 47 29.70 23.89 26.32
C THR A 47 28.95 23.62 25.02
N LEU A 48 28.08 24.58 24.68
CA LEU A 48 27.52 24.79 23.35
C LEU A 48 28.64 25.14 22.35
N ARG A 49 28.73 24.43 21.23
CA ARG A 49 28.94 25.05 19.89
C ARG A 49 28.73 24.06 18.75
N ARG A 50 27.99 24.55 17.74
CA ARG A 50 27.77 23.98 16.41
C ARG A 50 29.08 23.92 15.59
N MET A 51 29.03 22.99 14.63
CA MET A 51 29.68 22.98 13.30
C MET A 51 31.09 22.37 13.13
N CYS A 52 31.08 21.31 12.32
CA CYS A 52 32.05 20.92 11.28
C CYS A 52 33.51 20.62 11.69
N ARG A 53 33.94 19.37 11.52
CA ARG A 53 34.40 18.83 10.22
C ARG A 53 34.53 17.31 10.26
N LEU A 54 34.08 16.70 9.18
CA LEU A 54 34.47 15.39 8.69
C LEU A 54 35.92 15.49 8.18
N ASP A 55 36.77 14.56 8.63
CA ASP A 55 37.81 13.95 7.80
C ASP A 55 37.28 12.54 7.47
N GLY A 56 37.20 12.01 6.26
CA GLY A 56 37.42 12.38 4.86
C GLY A 56 36.96 11.12 4.09
N CYS A 57 36.30 11.12 2.94
CA CYS A 57 36.36 12.03 1.81
C CYS A 57 34.96 12.30 1.23
N THR A 58 34.70 13.58 1.03
CA THR A 58 33.84 14.14 -0.01
C THR A 58 34.45 13.90 -1.40
N PHE A 59 33.62 13.71 -2.43
CA PHE A 59 33.48 14.70 -3.50
C PHE A 59 32.22 14.42 -4.32
N GLY A 60 31.41 15.46 -4.48
CA GLY A 60 30.23 15.45 -5.33
C GLY A 60 30.47 16.13 -6.67
N ILE A 61 29.51 15.82 -7.55
CA ILE A 61 28.90 16.63 -8.61
C ILE A 61 29.76 16.97 -9.84
N GLN A 62 29.14 16.73 -11.00
CA GLN A 62 29.16 17.50 -12.26
C GLN A 62 29.70 16.78 -13.49
N TYR A 63 28.79 16.63 -14.46
CA TYR A 63 29.09 16.75 -15.88
C TYR A 63 29.77 18.10 -16.16
N ARG A 64 31.02 18.09 -16.63
CA ARG A 64 31.40 18.65 -17.95
C ARG A 64 32.82 18.23 -18.36
N ARG A 65 32.87 17.61 -19.56
CA ARG A 65 33.93 17.53 -20.58
C ARG A 65 35.39 17.23 -20.19
N ALA A 66 35.88 16.22 -20.92
CA ALA A 66 37.20 16.05 -21.55
C ALA A 66 38.33 15.37 -20.77
N GLY A 67 38.80 14.23 -21.33
CA GLY A 67 40.23 13.90 -21.42
C GLY A 67 40.80 12.88 -20.43
N ALA A 68 41.24 11.74 -20.97
CA ALA A 68 42.33 10.86 -20.47
C ALA A 68 42.12 10.10 -19.13
N GLN A 69 42.88 9.07 -18.74
CA GLN A 69 43.46 7.87 -19.35
C GLN A 69 43.79 6.91 -18.16
N LEU A 70 43.62 5.60 -18.35
CA LEU A 70 43.88 4.42 -17.45
C LEU A 70 45.33 4.38 -16.86
N PRO A 71 45.86 3.33 -16.13
CA PRO A 71 45.36 1.96 -15.78
C PRO A 71 45.77 1.32 -14.41
N GLY A 72 45.31 0.07 -14.15
CA GLY A 72 46.06 -1.01 -13.43
C GLY A 72 45.34 -1.64 -12.22
N ALA A 73 44.71 -2.83 -12.31
CA ALA A 73 45.25 -4.21 -12.16
C ALA A 73 45.55 -4.58 -10.68
N ASN A 74 45.23 -5.73 -10.06
CA ASN A 74 44.97 -7.11 -10.51
C ASN A 74 44.15 -7.91 -9.48
N ALA A 75 43.59 -9.03 -9.97
CA ALA A 75 42.71 -10.01 -9.33
C ALA A 75 43.43 -11.11 -8.51
N ILE A 76 42.72 -11.82 -7.62
CA ILE A 76 42.85 -13.28 -7.36
C ILE A 76 41.46 -13.88 -7.03
N ALA A 77 41.14 -15.01 -7.68
CA ALA A 77 39.96 -15.90 -7.56
C ALA A 77 39.99 -16.74 -6.24
N CYS A 78 39.03 -17.58 -5.78
CA CYS A 78 38.16 -18.52 -6.46
C CYS A 78 37.15 -19.15 -5.44
N ASN A 79 35.95 -19.49 -5.94
CA ASN A 79 35.06 -20.63 -5.63
C ASN A 79 34.79 -21.12 -4.18
N SER A 80 33.52 -21.03 -3.76
CA SER A 80 32.65 -22.21 -3.50
C SER A 80 31.34 -21.80 -2.80
N ALA A 81 30.25 -22.48 -3.16
CA ALA A 81 28.85 -22.19 -2.80
C ALA A 81 28.46 -22.53 -1.34
N ILE A 82 29.34 -22.27 -0.36
CA ILE A 82 29.08 -22.53 1.07
C ILE A 82 28.96 -21.23 1.90
N ASP A 83 29.09 -20.06 1.27
CA ASP A 83 29.22 -18.78 1.99
C ASP A 83 28.01 -17.81 1.91
N ALA A 84 26.94 -18.20 1.20
CA ALA A 84 25.67 -17.43 1.21
C ALA A 84 24.77 -17.78 2.41
N ALA A 85 24.90 -18.98 2.97
CA ALA A 85 24.13 -19.42 4.14
C ALA A 85 24.74 -18.96 5.49
N ARG A 86 26.01 -18.52 5.51
CA ARG A 86 26.67 -18.01 6.74
C ARG A 86 26.69 -16.49 6.87
N ARG A 87 26.39 -15.72 5.82
CA ARG A 87 26.20 -14.25 5.91
C ARG A 87 24.81 -13.82 6.38
N ARG A 88 23.85 -14.75 6.48
CA ARG A 88 22.53 -14.51 7.09
C ARG A 88 22.56 -14.53 8.64
N ALA A 89 23.71 -14.83 9.26
CA ALA A 89 23.83 -15.05 10.71
C ALA A 89 24.71 -14.02 11.46
N LEU A 90 25.34 -13.04 10.80
CA LEU A 90 26.25 -12.09 11.48
C LEU A 90 25.83 -10.61 11.47
N CYS A 91 24.69 -10.25 10.86
CA CYS A 91 24.13 -8.89 10.92
C CYS A 91 22.93 -8.75 11.88
N CYS A 92 22.52 -9.83 12.56
CA CYS A 92 21.47 -9.83 13.59
C CYS A 92 22.04 -9.84 15.02
N ARG A 93 22.96 -8.92 15.34
CA ARG A 93 23.36 -8.64 16.73
C ARG A 93 23.46 -7.14 17.00
N ALA A 94 22.31 -6.48 16.99
CA ALA A 94 22.02 -5.33 17.84
C ALA A 94 20.50 -5.19 17.91
N SER A 95 19.95 -5.04 19.13
CA SER A 95 18.52 -4.87 19.46
C SER A 95 17.70 -6.17 19.64
N ARG A 96 18.09 -7.03 20.59
CA ARG A 96 17.14 -7.91 21.25
C ARG A 96 16.32 -7.08 22.24
N ILE A 97 15.08 -6.75 21.88
CA ILE A 97 14.03 -6.47 22.87
C ILE A 97 13.54 -7.84 23.34
N ASP A 98 13.77 -8.15 24.60
CA ASP A 98 13.29 -9.37 25.24
C ASP A 98 11.77 -9.31 25.43
N LEU A 99 11.03 -9.92 24.51
CA LEU A 99 9.57 -10.03 24.55
C LEU A 99 9.06 -11.16 25.46
N SER A 100 9.93 -11.89 26.16
CA SER A 100 9.53 -13.03 27.02
C SER A 100 8.82 -12.62 28.32
N SER A 101 8.72 -11.32 28.60
CA SER A 101 8.04 -10.78 29.79
C SER A 101 6.59 -10.37 29.57
N ILE A 102 6.13 -10.25 28.32
CA ILE A 102 4.73 -9.92 27.99
C ILE A 102 3.83 -11.18 27.98
N ASP A 103 4.40 -12.33 27.60
CA ASP A 103 3.67 -13.60 27.62
C ASP A 103 3.30 -14.09 29.02
N ARG A 104 4.00 -13.62 30.07
CA ARG A 104 3.76 -14.10 31.45
C ARG A 104 2.59 -13.41 32.16
N VAL A 105 2.13 -12.26 31.64
CA VAL A 105 1.00 -11.50 32.22
C VAL A 105 -0.32 -11.83 31.51
N LEU A 106 -0.28 -12.20 30.23
CA LEU A 106 -1.48 -12.59 29.47
C LEU A 106 -1.84 -14.08 29.58
N SER A 107 -0.91 -14.93 30.04
CA SER A 107 -1.11 -16.39 30.18
C SER A 107 -1.77 -16.83 31.49
N ARG A 108 -2.14 -15.92 32.40
CA ARG A 108 -2.86 -16.27 33.65
C ARG A 108 -4.39 -16.20 33.55
N GLN A 109 -4.96 -15.77 32.42
CA GLN A 109 -6.41 -15.79 32.18
C GLN A 109 -6.85 -16.66 30.99
N ALA A 110 -5.92 -17.24 30.23
CA ALA A 110 -6.23 -18.16 29.15
C ALA A 110 -5.90 -19.59 29.57
N GLY A 111 -6.83 -20.21 30.30
CA GLY A 111 -6.85 -21.65 30.49
C GLY A 111 -7.12 -22.35 29.16
N THR A 112 -6.23 -23.29 28.83
CA THR A 112 -6.40 -24.44 27.92
C THR A 112 -6.62 -24.21 26.41
N SER A 113 -5.50 -24.37 25.70
CA SER A 113 -5.31 -25.22 24.50
C SER A 113 -6.18 -25.01 23.26
N GLY A 114 -5.52 -24.55 22.19
CA GLY A 114 -5.88 -24.85 20.80
C GLY A 114 -5.11 -23.96 19.84
N ARG A 115 -4.21 -24.53 19.02
CA ARG A 115 -3.79 -23.89 17.77
C ARG A 115 -5.02 -23.85 16.85
N GLY A 116 -5.90 -22.89 17.07
CA GLY A 116 -7.06 -22.64 16.23
C GLY A 116 -6.57 -22.10 14.91
N ARG A 117 -6.72 -22.90 13.84
CA ARG A 117 -6.90 -22.39 12.49
C ARG A 117 -7.92 -21.24 12.61
N LEU A 118 -7.66 -20.06 12.03
CA LEU A 118 -8.67 -19.01 11.90
C LEU A 118 -9.85 -19.65 11.17
N SER A 119 -10.84 -20.11 11.92
CA SER A 119 -12.02 -20.75 11.38
C SER A 119 -12.76 -19.68 10.61
N ALA A 120 -13.20 -20.00 9.39
CA ALA A 120 -14.27 -19.27 8.75
C ALA A 120 -15.36 -18.98 9.80
N MET A 121 -15.81 -17.73 9.86
CA MET A 121 -16.90 -17.35 10.75
C MET A 121 -18.10 -18.26 10.43
N PRO A 122 -18.66 -18.97 11.41
CA PRO A 122 -19.78 -19.87 11.16
C PRO A 122 -20.95 -19.10 10.54
N LYS A 123 -21.47 -19.60 9.42
CA LYS A 123 -22.69 -19.06 8.81
C LYS A 123 -23.80 -19.08 9.87
N GLY A 124 -24.40 -17.91 10.15
CA GLY A 124 -25.54 -17.79 11.06
C GLY A 124 -25.27 -17.35 12.51
N THR A 125 -24.03 -17.08 12.93
CA THR A 125 -23.83 -16.39 14.22
C THR A 125 -24.23 -14.93 14.11
N LYS A 126 -25.28 -14.50 14.83
CA LYS A 126 -25.63 -13.08 14.98
C LYS A 126 -24.44 -12.34 15.59
N LEU A 127 -23.76 -11.54 14.77
CA LEU A 127 -22.69 -10.67 15.24
C LEU A 127 -23.30 -9.63 16.18
N LYS A 128 -22.65 -9.34 17.30
CA LYS A 128 -23.06 -8.19 18.11
C LYS A 128 -22.80 -6.92 17.30
N PRO A 129 -23.77 -6.00 17.19
CA PRO A 129 -23.56 -4.74 16.49
C PRO A 129 -22.37 -4.00 17.08
N ALA A 130 -21.45 -3.55 16.23
CA ALA A 130 -20.34 -2.73 16.69
C ALA A 130 -20.87 -1.41 17.27
N THR A 131 -20.40 -1.02 18.44
CA THR A 131 -20.67 0.32 19.02
C THR A 131 -19.51 1.26 18.72
N GLY A 132 -19.68 2.57 18.96
CA GLY A 132 -18.60 3.55 18.79
C GLY A 132 -17.35 3.23 19.63
N ALA A 133 -17.50 2.58 20.78
CA ALA A 133 -16.38 2.19 21.65
C ALA A 133 -15.63 0.93 21.18
N THR A 134 -16.11 0.25 20.13
CA THR A 134 -15.48 -0.98 19.63
C THR A 134 -14.10 -0.65 19.06
N PRO A 135 -13.01 -1.31 19.53
CA PRO A 135 -11.68 -1.14 18.95
C PRO A 135 -11.68 -1.51 17.47
N LEU A 136 -10.94 -0.78 16.63
CA LEU A 136 -10.86 -1.05 15.18
C LEU A 136 -10.36 -2.46 14.86
N ILE A 137 -9.46 -3.02 15.69
CA ILE A 137 -9.00 -4.40 15.54
C ILE A 137 -10.08 -5.44 15.88
N ALA A 138 -11.12 -5.07 16.63
CA ALA A 138 -12.15 -5.98 17.09
C ALA A 138 -13.47 -5.87 16.30
N ILE A 139 -13.55 -4.96 15.32
CA ILE A 139 -14.76 -4.84 14.51
C ILE A 139 -14.91 -6.07 13.60
N ALA A 140 -16.15 -6.53 13.42
CA ALA A 140 -16.52 -7.37 12.30
C ALA A 140 -16.88 -6.45 11.13
N ALA A 141 -16.12 -6.55 10.04
CA ALA A 141 -16.27 -5.70 8.88
C ALA A 141 -16.36 -6.53 7.60
N ALA A 142 -16.86 -5.91 6.53
CA ALA A 142 -16.81 -6.44 5.18
C ALA A 142 -16.21 -5.35 4.28
N ALA A 143 -15.08 -5.65 3.64
CA ALA A 143 -14.58 -4.81 2.58
C ALA A 143 -15.46 -5.02 1.34
N VAL A 144 -15.83 -3.94 0.64
CA VAL A 144 -16.74 -3.98 -0.50
C VAL A 144 -16.23 -3.04 -1.59
N ASP A 145 -16.42 -3.48 -2.83
CA ASP A 145 -16.16 -2.69 -4.04
C ASP A 145 -17.19 -3.08 -5.12
N THR A 146 -17.48 -2.15 -6.03
CA THR A 146 -18.44 -2.33 -7.12
C THR A 146 -17.85 -1.91 -8.46
N GLU A 147 -18.06 -2.74 -9.49
CA GLU A 147 -17.83 -2.33 -10.88
C GLU A 147 -19.15 -1.90 -11.49
N THR A 148 -19.11 -0.83 -12.28
CA THR A 148 -20.32 -0.15 -12.76
C THR A 148 -20.23 0.21 -14.24
N THR A 149 -21.38 0.49 -14.86
CA THR A 149 -21.46 0.97 -16.26
C THR A 149 -20.86 2.36 -16.46
N GLY A 150 -20.38 3.03 -15.41
CA GLY A 150 -19.71 4.32 -15.52
C GLY A 150 -19.47 5.02 -14.17
N PRO A 151 -18.75 6.17 -14.18
CA PRO A 151 -18.30 6.85 -12.97
C PRO A 151 -19.33 7.82 -12.36
N ASP A 152 -20.48 8.04 -13.01
CA ASP A 152 -21.54 8.91 -12.52
C ASP A 152 -22.55 8.10 -11.68
N ALA A 153 -22.44 8.20 -10.34
CA ALA A 153 -23.31 7.47 -9.41
C ALA A 153 -24.81 7.77 -9.59
N THR A 154 -25.16 8.89 -10.25
CA THR A 154 -26.58 9.23 -10.51
C THR A 154 -27.19 8.44 -11.66
N LYS A 155 -26.36 7.83 -12.51
CA LYS A 155 -26.77 7.10 -13.73
C LYS A 155 -26.30 5.65 -13.76
N ALA A 156 -25.11 5.39 -13.24
CA ALA A 156 -24.44 4.11 -13.33
C ALA A 156 -25.26 2.95 -12.77
N ARG A 157 -25.10 1.78 -13.39
CA ARG A 157 -25.65 0.49 -12.97
C ARG A 157 -24.54 -0.38 -12.45
N VAL A 158 -24.84 -1.25 -11.49
CA VAL A 158 -23.87 -2.22 -10.98
C VAL A 158 -23.75 -3.38 -11.95
N VAL A 159 -22.51 -3.76 -12.25
CA VAL A 159 -22.13 -4.90 -13.12
C VAL A 159 -21.49 -6.00 -12.28
N GLN A 160 -20.76 -5.64 -11.22
CA GLN A 160 -20.17 -6.59 -10.29
C GLN A 160 -20.21 -6.07 -8.86
N ILE A 161 -20.43 -6.98 -7.90
CA ILE A 161 -20.22 -6.71 -6.46
C ILE A 161 -19.14 -7.67 -5.95
N GLY A 162 -18.11 -7.10 -5.35
CA GLY A 162 -17.06 -7.83 -4.64
C GLY A 162 -17.13 -7.52 -3.16
N ALA A 163 -17.06 -8.55 -2.32
CA ALA A 163 -16.97 -8.36 -0.89
C ALA A 163 -16.07 -9.38 -0.22
N ILE A 164 -15.39 -8.96 0.85
CA ILE A 164 -14.59 -9.88 1.68
C ILE A 164 -14.71 -9.57 3.17
N GLY A 165 -14.81 -10.62 3.98
CA GLY A 165 -14.93 -10.52 5.42
C GLY A 165 -13.62 -10.07 6.07
N ILE A 166 -13.74 -9.26 7.10
CA ILE A 166 -12.64 -8.81 7.96
C ILE A 166 -13.00 -9.15 9.40
N ALA A 167 -12.09 -9.85 10.07
CA ALA A 167 -12.21 -10.19 11.48
C ALA A 167 -10.86 -10.04 12.18
N HIS A 168 -10.88 -9.55 13.42
CA HIS A 168 -9.67 -9.37 14.21
C HIS A 168 -8.58 -8.53 13.52
N GLY A 169 -9.00 -7.52 12.74
CA GLY A 169 -8.12 -6.64 11.97
C GLY A 169 -7.39 -7.34 10.83
N LYS A 170 -7.94 -8.44 10.28
CA LYS A 170 -7.38 -9.19 9.16
C LYS A 170 -8.47 -9.62 8.19
N VAL A 171 -8.12 -9.69 6.91
CA VAL A 171 -8.97 -10.28 5.87
C VAL A 171 -9.14 -11.78 6.11
N VAL A 172 -10.38 -12.27 6.03
CA VAL A 172 -10.76 -13.69 6.13
C VAL A 172 -10.97 -14.21 4.71
N ARG A 173 -9.95 -14.85 4.14
CA ARG A 173 -9.91 -15.24 2.72
C ARG A 173 -11.02 -16.20 2.32
N GLU A 174 -11.50 -17.01 3.26
CA GLU A 174 -12.58 -17.97 3.06
C GLU A 174 -13.97 -17.30 3.04
N SER A 175 -14.08 -16.05 3.51
CA SER A 175 -15.33 -15.29 3.57
C SER A 175 -15.36 -14.27 2.46
N GLN A 176 -15.51 -14.72 1.22
CA GLN A 176 -15.56 -13.86 0.02
C GLN A 176 -16.88 -14.01 -0.74
N LEU A 177 -17.26 -12.95 -1.44
CA LEU A 177 -18.41 -12.88 -2.33
C LEU A 177 -17.97 -12.16 -3.61
N ALA A 178 -18.32 -12.74 -4.75
CA ALA A 178 -18.16 -12.11 -6.06
C ALA A 178 -19.42 -12.43 -6.87
N LEU A 179 -20.16 -11.40 -7.25
CA LEU A 179 -21.41 -11.52 -7.97
C LEU A 179 -21.33 -10.70 -9.25
N LEU A 180 -21.52 -11.35 -10.39
CA LEU A 180 -21.81 -10.67 -11.65
C LEU A 180 -23.31 -10.39 -11.74
N ILE A 181 -23.64 -9.24 -12.30
CA ILE A 181 -25.00 -8.72 -12.38
C ILE A 181 -25.24 -8.28 -13.82
N ASP A 182 -26.36 -8.72 -14.39
CA ASP A 182 -26.85 -8.14 -15.64
C ASP A 182 -27.39 -6.72 -15.35
N PRO A 183 -26.74 -5.66 -15.86
CA PRO A 183 -27.21 -4.30 -15.65
C PRO A 183 -28.49 -4.00 -16.45
N GLY A 184 -28.96 -4.88 -17.34
CA GLY A 184 -30.16 -4.65 -18.16
C GLY A 184 -30.01 -3.46 -19.13
N GLU A 185 -28.77 -3.08 -19.42
CA GLU A 185 -28.36 -2.11 -20.42
C GLU A 185 -26.99 -2.52 -20.98
N ALA A 186 -26.63 -2.06 -22.17
CA ALA A 186 -25.31 -2.33 -22.73
C ALA A 186 -24.21 -1.69 -21.86
N ILE A 187 -23.17 -2.45 -21.54
CA ILE A 187 -22.02 -1.95 -20.79
C ILE A 187 -21.21 -1.04 -21.71
N PRO A 188 -20.99 0.25 -21.36
CA PRO A 188 -20.19 1.15 -22.19
C PRO A 188 -18.75 0.64 -22.37
N PRO A 189 -18.17 0.72 -23.59
CA PRO A 189 -16.81 0.26 -23.85
C PRO A 189 -15.76 0.87 -22.93
N GLU A 190 -15.96 2.12 -22.51
CA GLU A 190 -15.05 2.81 -21.58
C GLU A 190 -15.05 2.15 -20.20
N ALA A 191 -16.19 1.64 -19.73
CA ALA A 191 -16.28 0.91 -18.47
C ALA A 191 -15.62 -0.48 -18.62
N SER A 192 -15.91 -1.19 -19.71
CA SER A 192 -15.27 -2.48 -20.03
C SER A 192 -13.75 -2.38 -20.16
N LEU A 193 -13.21 -1.26 -20.65
CA LEU A 193 -11.75 -1.03 -20.69
C LEU A 193 -11.11 -0.92 -19.29
N VAL A 194 -11.88 -0.51 -18.28
CA VAL A 194 -11.40 -0.37 -16.90
C VAL A 194 -11.44 -1.72 -16.19
N HIS A 195 -12.61 -2.35 -16.09
CA HIS A 195 -12.82 -3.54 -15.27
C HIS A 195 -12.80 -4.86 -16.05
N GLY A 196 -12.73 -4.81 -17.38
CA GLY A 196 -12.63 -5.99 -18.24
C GLY A 196 -13.90 -6.84 -18.36
N ILE A 197 -15.05 -6.33 -17.90
CA ILE A 197 -16.34 -7.05 -17.99
C ILE A 197 -17.07 -6.56 -19.23
N THR A 198 -17.52 -7.51 -20.04
CA THR A 198 -18.24 -7.29 -21.30
C THR A 198 -19.69 -7.72 -21.19
N ASP A 199 -20.53 -7.30 -22.15
CA ASP A 199 -21.93 -7.76 -22.23
C ASP A 199 -22.03 -9.30 -22.29
N ALA A 200 -21.04 -9.98 -22.88
CA ALA A 200 -21.00 -11.43 -22.95
C ALA A 200 -20.72 -12.09 -21.59
N ASP A 201 -19.99 -11.42 -20.69
CA ASP A 201 -19.68 -11.95 -19.36
C ASP A 201 -20.88 -11.89 -18.40
N VAL A 202 -21.80 -10.94 -18.66
CA VAL A 202 -23.04 -10.77 -17.86
C VAL A 202 -24.26 -11.43 -18.51
N ASP A 203 -24.11 -12.03 -19.70
CA ASP A 203 -25.18 -12.78 -20.34
C ASP A 203 -25.58 -13.99 -19.47
N GLY A 204 -26.85 -14.03 -19.06
CA GLY A 204 -27.36 -15.03 -18.11
C GLY A 204 -26.92 -14.81 -16.65
N ALA A 205 -26.26 -13.70 -16.31
CA ALA A 205 -25.99 -13.34 -14.93
C ALA A 205 -27.29 -12.97 -14.18
N GLY A 206 -27.22 -12.97 -12.85
CA GLY A 206 -28.37 -12.65 -11.99
C GLY A 206 -28.79 -11.18 -12.09
N SER A 207 -30.03 -10.91 -11.69
CA SER A 207 -30.53 -9.54 -11.59
C SER A 207 -29.97 -8.83 -10.34
N PHE A 208 -30.00 -7.49 -10.32
CA PHE A 208 -29.61 -6.74 -9.13
C PHE A 208 -30.35 -7.19 -7.85
N PRO A 209 -31.69 -7.40 -7.84
CA PRO A 209 -32.38 -7.94 -6.67
C PRO A 209 -31.81 -9.26 -6.11
N ASP A 210 -31.46 -10.20 -6.97
CA ASP A 210 -30.91 -11.50 -6.56
C ASP A 210 -29.52 -11.35 -5.96
N ALA A 211 -28.70 -10.49 -6.58
CA ALA A 211 -27.37 -10.19 -6.08
C ALA A 211 -27.42 -9.39 -4.77
N TRP A 212 -28.37 -8.47 -4.64
CA TRP A 212 -28.58 -7.67 -3.43
C TRP A 212 -28.96 -8.53 -2.24
N ALA A 213 -29.86 -9.51 -2.42
CA ALA A 213 -30.23 -10.44 -1.36
C ALA A 213 -29.02 -11.24 -0.84
N GLN A 214 -28.19 -11.77 -1.76
CA GLN A 214 -26.95 -12.48 -1.42
C GLN A 214 -25.93 -11.56 -0.73
N PHE A 215 -25.80 -10.33 -1.20
CA PHE A 215 -24.92 -9.33 -0.61
C PHE A 215 -25.35 -8.95 0.81
N GLN A 216 -26.66 -8.75 1.05
CA GLN A 216 -27.18 -8.46 2.38
C GLN A 216 -26.97 -9.63 3.35
N GLU A 217 -27.17 -10.87 2.91
CA GLU A 217 -26.88 -12.06 3.71
C GLU A 217 -25.40 -12.13 4.08
N PHE A 218 -24.51 -11.85 3.11
CA PHE A 218 -23.07 -11.86 3.32
C PHE A 218 -22.62 -10.77 4.30
N VAL A 219 -23.12 -9.53 4.15
CA VAL A 219 -22.70 -8.39 4.98
C VAL A 219 -23.29 -8.48 6.38
N GLY A 220 -24.58 -8.79 6.52
CA GLY A 220 -25.28 -8.78 7.81
C GLY A 220 -25.09 -7.45 8.56
N ASP A 221 -24.74 -7.54 9.85
CA ASP A 221 -24.52 -6.37 10.73
C ASP A 221 -23.08 -5.83 10.70
N ARG A 222 -22.26 -6.22 9.72
CA ARG A 222 -20.85 -5.82 9.62
C ARG A 222 -20.71 -4.35 9.21
N ILE A 223 -19.62 -3.73 9.66
CA ILE A 223 -19.22 -2.40 9.17
C ILE A 223 -18.66 -2.56 7.75
N LEU A 224 -19.10 -1.73 6.81
CA LEU A 224 -18.54 -1.74 5.47
C LEU A 224 -17.23 -0.96 5.40
N VAL A 225 -16.30 -1.43 4.57
CA VAL A 225 -15.01 -0.80 4.34
C VAL A 225 -14.74 -0.74 2.84
N GLY A 226 -14.25 0.37 2.30
CA GLY A 226 -13.95 0.47 0.88
C GLY A 226 -13.06 1.66 0.54
N HIS A 227 -12.49 1.68 -0.66
CA HIS A 227 -11.50 2.70 -1.06
C HIS A 227 -12.12 4.06 -1.32
N SER A 228 -13.22 4.11 -2.06
CA SER A 228 -14.03 5.33 -2.24
C SER A 228 -15.50 5.02 -1.98
N ILE A 229 -15.76 4.31 -0.88
CA ILE A 229 -17.03 3.65 -0.56
C ILE A 229 -18.29 4.52 -0.65
N GLY A 230 -18.15 5.86 -0.58
CA GLY A 230 -19.27 6.77 -0.83
C GLY A 230 -19.88 6.61 -2.23
N PHE A 231 -19.06 6.30 -3.25
CA PHE A 231 -19.53 6.01 -4.60
C PHE A 231 -20.34 4.71 -4.63
N ASP A 232 -19.76 3.62 -4.13
CA ASP A 232 -20.40 2.30 -4.07
C ASP A 232 -21.75 2.37 -3.35
N LEU A 233 -21.79 3.04 -2.19
CA LEU A 233 -23.03 3.21 -1.42
C LEU A 233 -24.09 4.01 -2.19
N ALA A 234 -23.69 5.05 -2.93
CA ALA A 234 -24.62 5.85 -3.71
C ALA A 234 -25.22 5.05 -4.88
N VAL A 235 -24.41 4.24 -5.56
CA VAL A 235 -24.88 3.36 -6.64
C VAL A 235 -25.79 2.27 -6.10
N LEU A 236 -25.42 1.62 -4.98
CA LEU A 236 -26.24 0.59 -4.35
C LEU A 236 -27.58 1.14 -3.85
N GLU A 237 -27.61 2.33 -3.24
CA GLU A 237 -28.84 3.02 -2.84
C GLU A 237 -29.75 3.28 -4.04
N ARG A 238 -29.17 3.76 -5.14
CA ARG A 238 -29.90 4.02 -6.37
C ARG A 238 -30.49 2.75 -6.97
N GLU A 239 -29.71 1.67 -7.05
CA GLU A 239 -30.19 0.38 -7.56
C GLU A 239 -31.29 -0.21 -6.66
N CYS A 240 -31.17 -0.11 -5.33
CA CYS A 240 -32.23 -0.51 -4.42
C CYS A 240 -33.52 0.27 -4.69
N ARG A 241 -33.42 1.60 -4.82
CA ARG A 241 -34.58 2.44 -5.13
C ARG A 241 -35.19 2.09 -6.49
N ARG A 242 -34.38 1.82 -7.51
CA ARG A 242 -34.84 1.41 -8.85
C ARG A 242 -35.58 0.06 -8.81
N ALA A 243 -35.09 -0.88 -8.01
CA ALA A 243 -35.67 -2.20 -7.83
C ALA A 243 -36.81 -2.24 -6.78
N SER A 244 -37.19 -1.11 -6.18
CA SER A 244 -38.15 -1.04 -5.07
C SER A 244 -37.77 -1.91 -3.87
N LEU A 245 -36.46 -2.03 -3.60
CA LEU A 245 -35.90 -2.77 -2.48
C LEU A 245 -35.64 -1.83 -1.29
N PRO A 246 -35.74 -2.32 -0.05
CA PRO A 246 -35.45 -1.51 1.13
C PRO A 246 -33.96 -1.15 1.20
N TRP A 247 -33.69 0.14 1.45
CA TRP A 247 -32.35 0.64 1.72
C TRP A 247 -32.24 1.14 3.16
N ALA A 248 -31.26 0.62 3.88
CA ALA A 248 -30.84 1.14 5.17
C ALA A 248 -29.35 1.47 5.06
N LYS A 249 -29.01 2.76 5.15
CA LYS A 249 -27.62 3.21 4.97
C LYS A 249 -26.71 2.50 5.99
N PRO A 250 -25.75 1.68 5.54
CA PRO A 250 -24.86 0.96 6.44
C PRO A 250 -23.85 1.92 7.06
N ARG A 251 -23.30 1.53 8.21
CA ARG A 251 -22.10 2.18 8.75
C ARG A 251 -20.90 1.76 7.92
N ALA A 252 -20.10 2.72 7.51
CA ALA A 252 -19.00 2.49 6.58
C ALA A 252 -17.76 3.31 6.94
N LEU A 253 -16.59 2.76 6.62
CA LEU A 253 -15.29 3.43 6.71
C LEU A 253 -14.63 3.49 5.33
N CYS A 254 -14.12 4.66 4.97
CA CYS A 254 -13.43 4.89 3.71
C CYS A 254 -11.93 4.81 3.93
N VAL A 255 -11.25 3.80 3.37
CA VAL A 255 -9.80 3.63 3.58
C VAL A 255 -8.98 4.75 2.96
N ARG A 256 -9.49 5.42 1.92
CA ARG A 256 -8.87 6.63 1.37
C ARG A 256 -8.85 7.76 2.38
N LEU A 257 -9.97 8.05 3.05
CA LEU A 257 -10.03 9.07 4.11
C LEU A 257 -9.14 8.69 5.30
N LEU A 258 -9.20 7.42 5.73
CA LEU A 258 -8.37 6.93 6.83
C LEU A 258 -6.87 7.03 6.51
N ALA A 259 -6.47 6.74 5.27
CA ALA A 259 -5.10 6.90 4.81
C ALA A 259 -4.67 8.36 4.80
N THR A 260 -5.51 9.30 4.32
CA THR A 260 -5.25 10.74 4.39
C THR A 260 -5.03 11.20 5.84
N ILE A 261 -5.84 10.71 6.79
CA ILE A 261 -5.69 11.02 8.22
C ILE A 261 -4.39 10.44 8.78
N ALA A 262 -4.08 9.18 8.45
CA ALA A 262 -2.89 8.50 8.94
C ALA A 262 -1.61 9.16 8.39
N ASN A 263 -1.58 9.45 7.10
CA ASN A 263 -0.47 10.08 6.40
C ASN A 263 -0.93 11.19 5.43
N PRO A 264 -0.96 12.45 5.90
CA PRO A 264 -1.34 13.60 5.06
C PRO A 264 -0.35 13.91 3.93
N ASN A 265 0.85 13.33 3.95
CA ASN A 265 1.92 13.63 3.00
C ASN A 265 2.01 12.61 1.84
N LEU A 266 1.01 11.75 1.68
CA LEU A 266 0.95 10.87 0.50
C LEU A 266 0.81 11.71 -0.77
N ALA A 267 1.50 11.30 -1.84
CA ALA A 267 1.49 12.01 -3.12
C ALA A 267 0.10 12.04 -3.76
N ASP A 268 -0.63 10.93 -3.63
CA ASP A 268 -2.04 10.81 -3.95
C ASP A 268 -2.70 9.81 -2.98
N HIS A 269 -4.00 9.60 -3.14
CA HIS A 269 -4.76 8.64 -2.34
C HIS A 269 -5.42 7.58 -3.22
N SER A 270 -4.70 7.14 -4.24
CA SER A 270 -5.04 5.93 -5.00
C SER A 270 -4.81 4.68 -4.15
N LEU A 271 -5.47 3.59 -4.53
CA LEU A 271 -5.40 2.33 -3.83
C LEU A 271 -3.96 1.78 -3.87
N GLU A 272 -3.29 1.96 -5.01
CA GLU A 272 -1.91 1.60 -5.28
C GLU A 272 -0.92 2.36 -4.38
N THR A 273 -1.06 3.68 -4.29
CA THR A 273 -0.17 4.52 -3.47
C THR A 273 -0.30 4.19 -1.99
N ILE A 274 -1.53 3.96 -1.51
CA ILE A 274 -1.77 3.59 -0.12
C ILE A 274 -1.18 2.20 0.18
N ALA A 275 -1.40 1.21 -0.68
CA ALA A 275 -0.83 -0.12 -0.51
C ALA A 275 0.70 -0.11 -0.55
N ALA A 276 1.30 0.63 -1.48
CA ALA A 276 2.75 0.78 -1.58
C ALA A 276 3.35 1.40 -0.31
N TRP A 277 2.70 2.44 0.24
CA TRP A 277 3.11 3.06 1.51
C TRP A 277 3.07 2.06 2.68
N LEU A 278 2.02 1.22 2.72
CA LEU A 278 1.84 0.18 3.73
C LEU A 278 2.67 -1.10 3.45
N ARG A 279 3.39 -1.15 2.32
CA ARG A 279 4.18 -2.30 1.86
C ARG A 279 3.32 -3.56 1.66
N LEU A 280 2.13 -3.38 1.11
CA LEU A 280 1.20 -4.44 0.75
C LEU A 280 1.34 -4.78 -0.73
N GLU A 281 1.32 -6.07 -1.05
CA GLU A 281 1.20 -6.54 -2.42
C GLU A 281 -0.28 -6.59 -2.79
N ILE A 282 -0.66 -5.94 -3.90
CA ILE A 282 -2.01 -6.03 -4.44
C ILE A 282 -2.00 -6.99 -5.61
N ALA A 283 -2.99 -7.88 -5.64
CA ALA A 283 -3.26 -8.78 -6.76
C ALA A 283 -4.70 -8.64 -7.22
N GLY A 284 -4.97 -8.88 -8.51
CA GLY A 284 -6.33 -8.89 -9.06
C GLY A 284 -7.01 -7.52 -9.15
N ARG A 285 -6.25 -6.44 -9.35
CA ARG A 285 -6.79 -5.08 -9.59
C ARG A 285 -7.80 -5.06 -10.72
N HIS A 286 -8.76 -4.15 -10.62
CA HIS A 286 -9.83 -3.95 -11.61
C HIS A 286 -10.81 -5.13 -11.70
N SER A 287 -10.91 -5.86 -10.59
CA SER A 287 -12.05 -6.73 -10.32
C SER A 287 -12.62 -6.31 -8.97
N ALA A 288 -13.95 -6.32 -8.84
CA ALA A 288 -14.58 -5.91 -7.59
C ALA A 288 -14.06 -6.71 -6.39
N LEU A 289 -13.84 -8.02 -6.55
CA LEU A 289 -13.31 -8.84 -5.46
C LEU A 289 -11.84 -8.52 -5.14
N GLY A 290 -10.99 -8.33 -6.15
CA GLY A 290 -9.59 -7.99 -5.95
C GLY A 290 -9.41 -6.62 -5.29
N ASP A 291 -10.25 -5.66 -5.65
CA ASP A 291 -10.25 -4.32 -5.09
C ASP A 291 -10.82 -4.30 -3.66
N ALA A 292 -11.87 -5.07 -3.39
CA ALA A 292 -12.36 -5.31 -2.03
C ALA A 292 -11.29 -5.98 -1.14
N ILE A 293 -10.58 -7.00 -1.66
CA ILE A 293 -9.43 -7.62 -0.98
C ILE A 293 -8.39 -6.58 -0.62
N ALA A 294 -7.99 -5.75 -1.59
CA ALA A 294 -6.95 -4.76 -1.40
C ALA A 294 -7.39 -3.69 -0.37
N ALA A 295 -8.64 -3.22 -0.44
CA ALA A 295 -9.21 -2.32 0.55
C ALA A 295 -9.22 -2.94 1.96
N GLY A 296 -9.52 -4.23 2.08
CA GLY A 296 -9.48 -4.95 3.35
C GLY A 296 -8.07 -5.09 3.93
N ASP A 297 -7.08 -5.43 3.09
CA ASP A 297 -5.68 -5.48 3.50
C ASP A 297 -5.14 -4.10 3.89
N ILE A 298 -5.50 -3.06 3.13
CA ILE A 298 -5.19 -1.67 3.46
C ILE A 298 -5.80 -1.30 4.81
N PHE A 299 -7.07 -1.60 5.05
CA PHE A 299 -7.71 -1.32 6.33
C PHE A 299 -6.96 -1.98 7.49
N ALA A 300 -6.60 -3.25 7.34
CA ALA A 300 -5.79 -3.96 8.33
C ALA A 300 -4.43 -3.28 8.57
N GLY A 301 -3.75 -2.85 7.50
CA GLY A 301 -2.49 -2.13 7.55
C GLY A 301 -2.59 -0.71 8.14
N LEU A 302 -3.75 -0.06 8.03
CA LEU A 302 -4.01 1.27 8.58
C LEU A 302 -4.23 1.26 10.09
N ILE A 303 -4.71 0.16 10.70
CA ILE A 303 -5.01 0.10 12.13
C ILE A 303 -3.82 0.53 13.01
N PRO A 304 -2.57 0.04 12.81
CA PRO A 304 -1.40 0.51 13.56
C PRO A 304 -1.08 1.99 13.33
N GLU A 305 -1.26 2.51 12.12
CA GLU A 305 -0.96 3.90 11.77
C GLU A 305 -1.98 4.87 12.38
N LEU A 306 -3.26 4.53 12.32
CA LEU A 306 -4.35 5.26 12.99
C LEU A 306 -4.16 5.30 14.50
N ARG A 307 -3.65 4.20 15.09
CA ARG A 307 -3.33 4.16 16.53
C ARG A 307 -2.25 5.17 16.91
N LYS A 308 -1.26 5.45 16.04
CA LYS A 308 -0.26 6.51 16.26
C LYS A 308 -0.89 7.91 16.27
N ARG A 309 -2.03 8.08 15.59
CA ARG A 309 -2.86 9.30 15.59
C ARG A 309 -3.90 9.32 16.73
N ASN A 310 -3.80 8.40 17.69
CA ASN A 310 -4.78 8.20 18.77
C ASN A 310 -6.19 7.76 18.33
N ILE A 311 -6.36 7.29 17.10
CA ILE A 311 -7.62 6.72 16.62
C ILE A 311 -7.58 5.21 16.85
N ARG A 312 -8.39 4.72 17.79
CA ARG A 312 -8.36 3.32 18.26
C ARG A 312 -9.71 2.63 18.10
N THR A 313 -10.79 3.37 18.11
CA THR A 313 -12.16 2.87 18.08
C THR A 313 -12.90 3.28 16.82
N LEU A 314 -14.00 2.58 16.54
CA LEU A 314 -14.86 2.86 15.40
C LEU A 314 -15.42 4.28 15.45
N GLY A 315 -15.89 4.74 16.61
CA GLY A 315 -16.44 6.09 16.77
C GLY A 315 -15.40 7.19 16.55
N GLU A 316 -14.17 7.00 17.04
CA GLU A 316 -13.06 7.94 16.77
C GLU A 316 -12.73 8.01 15.27
N ALA A 317 -12.75 6.87 14.58
CA ALA A 317 -12.50 6.82 13.13
C ALA A 317 -13.62 7.52 12.35
N GLU A 318 -14.89 7.26 12.69
CA GLU A 318 -16.05 7.91 12.07
C GLU A 318 -16.00 9.44 12.24
N VAL A 319 -15.75 9.91 13.47
CA VAL A 319 -15.63 11.34 13.77
C VAL A 319 -14.47 11.97 12.99
N ALA A 320 -13.32 11.31 12.92
CA ALA A 320 -12.17 11.83 12.17
C ALA A 320 -12.45 11.90 10.65
N CYS A 321 -13.13 10.90 10.08
CA CYS A 321 -13.53 10.93 8.67
C CYS A 321 -14.55 12.04 8.38
N LEU A 322 -15.51 12.27 9.27
CA LEU A 322 -16.47 13.36 9.16
C LEU A 322 -15.78 14.72 9.21
N ALA A 323 -14.90 14.94 10.19
CA ALA A 323 -14.16 16.19 10.33
C ALA A 323 -13.29 16.52 9.10
N LEU A 324 -12.66 15.51 8.49
CA LEU A 324 -11.92 15.69 7.24
C LEU A 324 -12.84 16.06 6.07
N SER A 325 -14.00 15.43 5.98
CA SER A 325 -14.98 15.70 4.92
C SER A 325 -15.54 17.12 5.04
N ASP A 326 -15.91 17.54 6.26
CA ASP A 326 -16.39 18.90 6.54
C ASP A 326 -15.35 19.96 6.17
N ALA A 327 -14.07 19.71 6.48
CA ALA A 327 -12.98 20.61 6.11
C ALA A 327 -12.83 20.78 4.59
N LEU A 328 -13.02 19.70 3.83
CA LEU A 328 -12.98 19.73 2.35
C LEU A 328 -14.21 20.44 1.76
N GLU A 329 -15.39 20.29 2.37
CA GLU A 329 -16.62 20.94 1.92
C GLU A 329 -16.68 22.43 2.27
N ALA A 330 -16.18 22.83 3.44
CA ALA A 330 -16.21 24.22 3.89
C ALA A 330 -15.50 25.18 2.92
N GLY A 331 -14.39 24.74 2.30
CA GLY A 331 -13.71 25.51 1.25
C GLY A 331 -14.58 25.75 0.01
N HIS A 332 -15.28 24.71 -0.46
CA HIS A 332 -16.19 24.83 -1.60
C HIS A 332 -17.40 25.72 -1.29
N ARG A 333 -18.03 25.54 -0.12
CA ARG A 333 -19.23 26.30 0.26
C ARG A 333 -18.95 27.77 0.56
N ALA A 334 -17.76 28.10 1.05
CA ALA A 334 -17.34 29.48 1.28
C ALA A 334 -17.01 30.25 -0.02
N GLY A 335 -17.22 29.63 -1.20
CA GLY A 335 -17.01 30.26 -2.50
C GLY A 335 -15.54 30.55 -2.78
N TRP A 336 -14.62 29.82 -2.14
CA TRP A 336 -13.20 29.98 -2.42
C TRP A 336 -12.97 29.46 -3.85
N ALA A 337 -12.60 30.37 -4.74
CA ALA A 337 -12.17 30.00 -6.08
C ALA A 337 -10.91 29.14 -5.97
N GLU A 338 -10.82 28.07 -6.76
CA GLU A 338 -9.54 27.36 -6.89
C GLU A 338 -8.49 28.40 -7.34
N PRO A 339 -7.43 28.65 -6.56
CA PRO A 339 -6.45 29.69 -6.87
C PRO A 339 -5.62 29.35 -8.12
N VAL A 340 -5.74 28.11 -8.59
CA VAL A 340 -5.10 27.58 -9.79
C VAL A 340 -6.17 26.91 -10.62
N SER A 341 -6.36 27.37 -11.86
CA SER A 341 -7.23 26.68 -12.81
C SER A 341 -6.69 25.26 -13.06
N ARG A 342 -7.55 24.24 -13.01
CA ARG A 342 -7.17 22.92 -13.51
C ARG A 342 -6.69 23.08 -14.95
N PRO A 343 -5.46 22.65 -15.27
CA PRO A 343 -5.05 22.55 -16.66
C PRO A 343 -6.10 21.67 -17.36
N GLN A 344 -6.69 22.13 -18.46
CA GLN A 344 -7.30 21.20 -19.40
C GLN A 344 -6.15 20.29 -19.83
N ALA A 345 -6.09 19.08 -19.26
CA ALA A 345 -5.18 18.08 -19.78
C ALA A 345 -5.65 17.87 -21.22
N PRO A 346 -4.86 18.22 -22.26
CA PRO A 346 -5.12 17.62 -23.55
C PRO A 346 -5.12 16.11 -23.29
N ALA A 347 -6.10 15.39 -23.85
CA ALA A 347 -5.93 13.96 -24.08
C ALA A 347 -4.51 13.84 -24.63
N PHE A 348 -3.62 13.11 -23.96
CA PHE A 348 -2.31 12.85 -24.52
C PHE A 348 -2.61 12.41 -25.95
N GLN A 349 -2.19 13.21 -26.93
CA GLN A 349 -2.26 12.74 -28.30
C GLN A 349 -1.49 11.42 -28.27
N PRO A 350 -1.99 10.35 -28.90
CA PRO A 350 -1.17 9.18 -29.16
C PRO A 350 0.12 9.74 -29.72
N VAL A 351 1.20 9.63 -28.94
CA VAL A 351 2.51 10.05 -29.43
C VAL A 351 2.71 9.19 -30.64
N ASP A 352 2.74 9.81 -31.82
CA ASP A 352 2.91 9.08 -33.05
C ASP A 352 4.18 8.24 -32.91
N PRO A 353 4.07 6.90 -32.84
CA PRO A 353 5.26 6.06 -32.73
C PRO A 353 6.18 6.26 -33.94
N TYR A 354 5.65 6.75 -35.07
CA TYR A 354 6.43 7.09 -36.25
C TYR A 354 7.25 8.38 -36.11
N ALA A 355 6.83 9.34 -35.28
CA ALA A 355 7.60 10.56 -35.04
C ALA A 355 8.97 10.28 -34.38
N TYR A 356 9.11 9.10 -33.75
CA TYR A 356 10.33 8.65 -33.09
C TYR A 356 11.00 7.43 -33.74
N ARG A 357 10.75 7.17 -35.04
CA ARG A 357 11.50 6.16 -35.79
C ARG A 357 12.90 6.65 -36.13
N HIS A 358 13.70 6.87 -35.09
CA HIS A 358 15.06 7.34 -35.22
C HIS A 358 15.98 6.18 -35.63
N ARG A 359 16.89 6.45 -36.56
CA ARG A 359 18.05 5.60 -36.80
C ARG A 359 18.95 5.69 -35.57
N VAL A 360 19.68 4.63 -35.24
CA VAL A 360 20.55 4.66 -34.05
C VAL A 360 21.55 5.82 -34.11
N GLY A 361 22.10 6.12 -35.30
CA GLY A 361 22.97 7.28 -35.50
C GLY A 361 22.33 8.64 -35.19
N SER A 362 21.00 8.77 -35.25
CA SER A 362 20.29 10.02 -34.96
C SER A 362 20.06 10.26 -33.46
N LEU A 363 20.12 9.20 -32.63
CA LEU A 363 19.92 9.29 -31.17
C LEU A 363 21.22 9.48 -30.39
N MET A 364 22.36 9.09 -30.97
CA MET A 364 23.63 9.03 -30.24
C MET A 364 24.43 10.32 -30.41
N SER A 365 25.02 10.82 -29.31
CA SER A 365 25.96 11.95 -29.33
C SER A 365 27.34 11.58 -29.92
N SER A 366 27.54 10.32 -30.31
CA SER A 366 28.75 9.81 -30.93
C SER A 366 28.39 8.70 -31.93
N PRO A 367 29.15 8.54 -33.03
CA PRO A 367 28.83 7.52 -34.03
C PRO A 367 28.81 6.13 -33.39
N PRO A 368 27.69 5.39 -33.48
CA PRO A 368 27.62 4.04 -32.93
C PRO A 368 28.56 3.11 -33.70
N VAL A 369 29.22 2.21 -32.97
CA VAL A 369 30.06 1.18 -33.58
C VAL A 369 29.18 -0.01 -33.91
N VAL A 370 28.90 -0.17 -35.20
CA VAL A 370 28.11 -1.29 -35.73
C VAL A 370 29.03 -2.27 -36.43
N VAL A 371 28.83 -3.57 -36.17
CA VAL A 371 29.52 -4.66 -36.84
C VAL A 371 28.51 -5.58 -37.54
N LYS A 372 28.96 -6.28 -38.59
CA LYS A 372 28.16 -7.32 -39.23
C LYS A 372 27.95 -8.49 -38.27
N SER A 373 26.75 -9.06 -38.25
CA SER A 373 26.42 -10.31 -37.53
C SER A 373 27.40 -11.44 -37.85
N THR A 374 27.85 -11.51 -39.10
CA THR A 374 28.82 -12.53 -39.57
C THR A 374 30.26 -12.28 -39.12
N LYS A 375 30.56 -11.16 -38.45
CA LYS A 375 31.93 -10.81 -38.08
C LYS A 375 32.43 -11.75 -36.97
N PRO A 376 33.64 -12.34 -37.09
CA PRO A 376 34.16 -13.23 -36.04
C PRO A 376 34.31 -12.51 -34.70
N THR A 377 33.95 -13.20 -33.62
CA THR A 377 34.04 -12.69 -32.25
C THR A 377 35.43 -12.12 -31.92
N ARG A 378 36.52 -12.76 -32.35
CA ARG A 378 37.90 -12.23 -32.17
C ARG A 378 38.05 -10.81 -32.69
N GLN A 379 37.56 -10.55 -33.90
CA GLN A 379 37.67 -9.22 -34.52
C GLN A 379 36.77 -8.19 -33.83
N VAL A 380 35.66 -8.62 -33.23
CA VAL A 380 34.80 -7.74 -32.43
C VAL A 380 35.47 -7.38 -31.11
N ILE A 381 36.11 -8.34 -30.45
CA ILE A 381 36.91 -8.10 -29.23
C ILE A 381 38.06 -7.13 -29.54
N ASP A 382 38.81 -7.37 -30.62
CA ASP A 382 39.89 -6.48 -31.04
C ASP A 382 39.38 -5.06 -31.31
N LEU A 383 38.20 -4.93 -31.92
CA LEU A 383 37.55 -3.65 -32.18
C LEU A 383 37.15 -2.95 -30.87
N MET A 384 36.54 -3.69 -29.93
CA MET A 384 36.11 -3.19 -28.63
C MET A 384 37.30 -2.70 -27.80
N VAL A 385 38.39 -3.48 -27.77
CA VAL A 385 39.65 -3.10 -27.11
C VAL A 385 40.27 -1.87 -27.77
N LYS A 386 40.41 -1.87 -29.10
CA LYS A 386 41.02 -0.77 -29.86
C LYS A 386 40.24 0.54 -29.72
N ARG A 387 38.90 0.46 -29.70
CA ARG A 387 38.02 1.63 -29.54
C ARG A 387 37.73 1.98 -28.08
N LYS A 388 38.15 1.15 -27.12
CA LYS A 388 37.87 1.27 -25.68
C LYS A 388 36.36 1.38 -25.40
N ILE A 389 35.58 0.51 -26.02
CA ILE A 389 34.12 0.42 -25.86
C ILE A 389 33.74 -0.94 -25.27
N SER A 390 32.73 -0.96 -24.41
CA SER A 390 32.25 -2.17 -23.71
C SER A 390 31.04 -2.83 -24.38
N SER A 391 30.52 -2.25 -25.47
CA SER A 391 29.48 -2.85 -26.29
C SER A 391 29.61 -2.41 -27.75
N VAL A 392 29.09 -3.25 -28.64
CA VAL A 392 28.89 -2.93 -30.07
C VAL A 392 27.47 -3.26 -30.47
N LEU A 393 26.98 -2.55 -31.49
CA LEU A 393 25.73 -2.91 -32.15
C LEU A 393 26.04 -3.92 -33.25
N VAL A 394 25.14 -4.88 -33.43
CA VAL A 394 25.25 -5.93 -34.44
C VAL A 394 24.05 -5.82 -35.36
N SER A 395 24.29 -5.72 -36.66
CA SER A 395 23.25 -5.80 -37.69
C SER A 395 23.80 -6.53 -38.91
N ASP A 396 22.94 -7.07 -39.77
CA ASP A 396 23.40 -7.77 -40.97
C ASP A 396 24.13 -6.84 -41.95
N GLY A 397 23.72 -5.58 -42.01
CA GLY A 397 24.34 -4.55 -42.85
C GLY A 397 25.66 -4.02 -42.30
N GLY A 398 25.86 -4.03 -40.98
CA GLY A 398 27.03 -3.45 -40.32
C GLY A 398 27.08 -1.92 -40.37
N THR A 399 25.94 -1.25 -40.58
CA THR A 399 25.81 0.21 -40.72
C THR A 399 24.82 0.78 -39.70
N PRO A 400 24.97 2.07 -39.27
CA PRO A 400 24.19 2.69 -38.19
C PRO A 400 22.89 3.40 -38.64
N ASP A 401 22.49 3.20 -39.89
CA ASP A 401 21.40 3.88 -40.58
C ASP A 401 20.08 3.09 -40.60
N ARG A 402 20.02 1.93 -39.93
CA ARG A 402 18.81 1.14 -39.74
C ARG A 402 17.95 1.62 -38.56
N PRO A 403 16.65 1.26 -38.52
CA PRO A 403 15.80 1.37 -37.33
C PRO A 403 16.40 0.62 -36.14
N ILE A 404 16.13 1.10 -34.91
CA ILE A 404 16.65 0.51 -33.66
C ILE A 404 16.28 -0.98 -33.53
N GLU A 405 15.11 -1.35 -34.05
CA GLU A 405 14.53 -2.70 -34.05
C GLU A 405 15.41 -3.74 -34.76
N GLU A 406 16.25 -3.30 -35.72
CA GLU A 406 17.09 -4.17 -36.56
C GLU A 406 18.50 -4.43 -35.97
N TYR A 407 18.78 -3.96 -34.75
CA TYR A 407 20.08 -4.17 -34.10
C TYR A 407 20.00 -5.12 -32.91
N GLY A 408 20.94 -6.06 -32.86
CA GLY A 408 21.36 -6.70 -31.63
C GLY A 408 22.38 -5.83 -30.89
N ILE A 409 22.51 -6.03 -29.59
CA ILE A 409 23.60 -5.46 -28.78
C ILE A 409 24.44 -6.62 -28.27
N VAL A 410 25.74 -6.53 -28.50
CA VAL A 410 26.70 -7.46 -27.91
C VAL A 410 27.58 -6.70 -26.95
N THR A 411 27.52 -7.09 -25.68
CA THR A 411 28.35 -6.50 -24.62
C THR A 411 29.60 -7.35 -24.39
N GLU A 412 30.59 -6.74 -23.74
CA GLU A 412 31.79 -7.44 -23.27
C GLU A 412 31.43 -8.68 -22.44
N ARG A 413 30.38 -8.57 -21.60
CA ARG A 413 29.88 -9.69 -20.79
C ARG A 413 29.36 -10.85 -21.65
N ASP A 414 28.69 -10.55 -22.76
CA ASP A 414 28.15 -11.58 -23.64
C ASP A 414 29.27 -12.31 -24.38
N LEU A 415 30.30 -11.59 -24.83
CA LEU A 415 31.49 -12.19 -25.42
C LEU A 415 32.26 -13.04 -24.41
N LEU A 416 32.46 -12.56 -23.18
CA LEU A 416 33.12 -13.31 -22.11
C LEU A 416 32.33 -14.57 -21.73
N ARG A 417 31.00 -14.50 -21.68
CA ARG A 417 30.14 -15.67 -21.48
C ARG A 417 30.31 -16.69 -22.60
N ARG A 418 30.33 -16.24 -23.86
CA ARG A 418 30.51 -17.12 -25.01
C ARG A 418 31.89 -17.79 -25.03
N ILE A 419 32.95 -17.05 -24.72
CA ILE A 419 34.30 -17.61 -24.56
C ILE A 419 34.33 -18.63 -23.42
N SER A 420 33.64 -18.34 -22.30
CA SER A 420 33.55 -19.28 -21.17
C SER A 420 32.81 -20.58 -21.53
N SER A 421 31.83 -20.54 -22.43
CA SER A 421 31.03 -21.70 -22.82
C SER A 421 31.68 -22.51 -23.95
N ASP A 422 32.16 -21.83 -25.00
CA ASP A 422 32.61 -22.46 -26.25
C ASP A 422 34.14 -22.47 -26.40
N ALA A 423 34.88 -22.00 -25.38
CA ALA A 423 36.33 -21.96 -25.30
C ALA A 423 36.98 -21.35 -26.56
N GLU A 424 37.98 -22.01 -27.15
CA GLU A 424 38.71 -21.49 -28.31
C GLU A 424 37.83 -21.32 -29.55
N ARG A 425 36.77 -22.12 -29.70
CA ARG A 425 35.84 -22.03 -30.84
C ARG A 425 35.07 -20.71 -30.84
N ALA A 426 34.83 -20.13 -29.67
CA ALA A 426 34.11 -18.87 -29.52
C ALA A 426 34.72 -17.74 -30.35
N PHE A 427 36.05 -17.74 -30.52
CA PHE A 427 36.77 -16.65 -31.19
C PHE A 427 36.51 -16.59 -32.71
N ASP A 428 36.27 -17.74 -33.33
CA ASP A 428 36.08 -17.85 -34.78
C ASP A 428 34.60 -17.87 -35.17
N MET A 429 33.69 -17.97 -34.20
CA MET A 429 32.25 -17.91 -34.44
C MET A 429 31.77 -16.49 -34.79
N PRO A 430 30.68 -16.37 -35.58
CA PRO A 430 30.05 -15.07 -35.86
C PRO A 430 29.42 -14.49 -34.59
N VAL A 431 29.48 -13.17 -34.46
CA VAL A 431 29.01 -12.43 -33.28
C VAL A 431 27.49 -12.31 -33.15
N GLY A 432 26.77 -12.38 -34.28
CA GLY A 432 25.32 -12.32 -34.34
C GLY A 432 24.63 -13.65 -34.11
#